data_AF-A0A812IUL0-F1
#
_entry.id   AF-A0A812IUL0-F1
#
_cell.length_a   1.000
_cell.length_b   1.000
_cell.length_c   1.000
_cell.angle_alpha   90.00
_cell.angle_beta   90.00
_cell.angle_gamma   90.00
#
_symmetry.space_group_name_H-M   'P 1'
#
loop_
_entity.id
_entity.type
_entity.pdbx_description
1 polymer ?
#
loop_
_entity_poly.entity_id
_entity_poly.type
_entity_poly.pdbx_seq_one_letter_code
_entity_poly.pdbx_strand_id
1 'polypeptide(L)'
;MKIWLSIYAALLLHLAAVTSASSVHDSFAPVQEVLQVLSSLQHKVAEEGAAAERVFSEEKKFCSKRSRELRHSHDDMQAEQERQDADLSQAQLELASWSSKIEELANAFASDEKDLKEAEDLRFKDAKVFAEAEKGLSSTVDALDRAVGILGHEQRRAAQGGSLLQMEENGTPIVEALSAIVEAYGVKVDDQRQLQALLQGLRAETSEEEAEDAALNTAFGVEPATSKSRSRHLIGVLNEILEKAQGELEQLRGKEQRDLHSFELRKQSLADQMAFKKRDL
;
A
#
# COMPACT_ATOMS: atom_id res chain seq x y z
N MET A 1 65.43 75.33 1.09
CA MET A 1 66.70 75.53 0.34
C MET A 1 67.36 76.91 0.60
N LYS A 2 67.47 77.37 1.86
CA LYS A 2 68.17 78.64 2.18
C LYS A 2 69.02 78.63 3.46
N ILE A 3 69.15 77.49 4.13
CA ILE A 3 70.00 77.35 5.34
C ILE A 3 71.26 76.51 5.04
N TRP A 4 71.24 75.74 3.94
CA TRP A 4 72.36 74.95 3.42
C TRP A 4 73.44 75.78 2.67
N LEU A 5 73.38 77.11 2.73
CA LEU A 5 74.33 78.04 2.10
C LEU A 5 75.12 78.89 3.11
N SER A 6 74.68 78.97 4.37
CA SER A 6 75.40 79.69 5.44
C SER A 6 76.47 78.83 6.13
N ILE A 7 76.43 77.51 5.96
CA ILE A 7 77.38 76.57 6.56
C ILE A 7 78.68 76.51 5.73
N TYR A 8 78.64 76.85 4.44
CA TYR A 8 79.79 76.81 3.54
C TYR A 8 80.62 78.10 3.50
N ALA A 9 80.08 79.22 3.99
CA ALA A 9 80.76 80.52 4.01
C ALA A 9 81.59 80.76 5.29
N ALA A 10 81.36 79.99 6.36
CA ALA A 10 82.17 80.05 7.58
C ALA A 10 83.43 79.14 7.52
N LEU A 11 83.53 78.27 6.49
CA LEU A 11 84.61 77.31 6.32
C LEU A 11 85.83 77.86 5.53
N LEU A 12 85.81 79.13 5.11
CA LEU A 12 86.86 79.72 4.25
C LEU A 12 87.45 81.04 4.77
N LEU A 13 87.40 81.28 6.08
CA LEU A 13 88.12 82.38 6.68
C LEU A 13 88.51 82.04 8.12
N HIS A 14 89.55 81.22 8.32
CA HIS A 14 90.50 81.27 9.46
C HIS A 14 91.64 80.23 9.30
N LEU A 15 92.15 80.05 8.08
CA LEU A 15 93.48 79.51 7.85
C LEU A 15 94.47 80.69 7.77
N ALA A 16 95.07 81.07 8.91
CA ALA A 16 96.44 81.62 9.06
C ALA A 16 96.59 82.48 10.33
N ALA A 17 96.97 81.85 11.45
CA ALA A 17 97.86 82.43 12.46
C ALA A 17 98.36 81.32 13.40
N VAL A 18 99.46 80.67 12.99
CA VAL A 18 100.30 79.85 13.86
C VAL A 18 101.16 80.79 14.71
N THR A 19 101.01 80.74 16.03
CA THR A 19 102.08 81.05 16.99
C THR A 19 101.97 80.11 18.18
N SER A 20 103.08 79.42 18.41
CA SER A 20 103.31 78.33 19.34
C SER A 20 103.04 78.69 20.81
N ALA A 21 102.25 77.87 21.49
CA ALA A 21 102.37 77.64 22.92
C ALA A 21 102.35 76.13 23.14
N SER A 22 103.55 75.54 23.08
CA SER A 22 103.80 74.17 23.50
C SER A 22 103.67 74.09 25.02
N SER A 23 102.50 73.73 25.53
CA SER A 23 102.37 73.15 26.87
C SER A 23 102.13 71.66 26.71
N VAL A 24 103.24 70.92 26.77
CA VAL A 24 103.41 69.54 27.21
C VAL A 24 102.13 68.71 27.22
N HIS A 25 102.03 67.84 26.21
CA HIS A 25 101.22 66.62 26.26
C HIS A 25 101.45 65.91 27.59
N ASP A 26 100.41 65.87 28.42
CA ASP A 26 100.30 64.82 29.42
C ASP A 26 100.22 63.50 28.64
N SER A 27 101.28 62.72 28.68
CA SER A 27 101.56 61.62 27.74
C SER A 27 100.69 60.38 28.01
N PHE A 28 99.55 60.57 28.68
CA PHE A 28 98.61 59.54 29.10
C PHE A 28 97.17 59.73 28.55
N ALA A 29 96.82 60.90 27.98
CA ALA A 29 95.43 61.19 27.58
C ALA A 29 94.89 60.35 26.40
N PRO A 30 95.63 60.14 25.28
CA PRO A 30 95.12 59.37 24.15
C PRO A 30 95.00 57.86 24.43
N VAL A 31 95.88 57.33 25.28
CA VAL A 31 95.85 55.91 25.68
C VAL A 31 94.69 55.65 26.64
N GLN A 32 94.39 56.59 27.53
CA GLN A 32 93.25 56.50 28.44
C GLN A 32 91.91 56.58 27.71
N GLU A 33 91.80 57.40 26.65
CA GLU A 33 90.61 57.50 25.81
C GLU A 33 90.39 56.21 24.98
N VAL A 34 91.45 55.61 24.43
CA VAL A 34 91.37 54.30 23.76
C VAL A 34 90.96 53.19 24.74
N LEU A 35 91.49 53.18 25.97
CA LEU A 35 91.07 52.23 27.02
C LEU A 35 89.60 52.43 27.42
N GLN A 36 89.12 53.68 27.45
CA GLN A 36 87.71 54.00 27.73
C GLN A 36 86.80 53.54 26.58
N VAL A 37 87.21 53.73 25.32
CA VAL A 37 86.49 53.22 24.15
C VAL A 37 86.47 51.69 24.13
N LEU A 38 87.59 51.03 24.38
CA LEU A 38 87.66 49.56 24.48
C LEU A 38 86.80 49.01 25.62
N SER A 39 86.79 49.67 26.78
CA SER A 39 85.89 49.33 27.89
C SER A 39 84.42 49.53 27.51
N SER A 40 84.08 50.60 26.79
CA SER A 40 82.71 50.86 26.33
C SER A 40 82.24 49.85 25.27
N LEU A 41 83.13 49.41 24.37
CA LEU A 41 82.84 48.38 23.38
C LEU A 41 82.71 47.01 24.05
N GLN A 42 83.53 46.69 25.04
CA GLN A 42 83.38 45.47 25.84
C GLN A 42 82.03 45.43 26.57
N HIS A 43 81.60 46.54 27.16
CA HIS A 43 80.28 46.64 27.78
C HIS A 43 79.14 46.51 26.76
N LYS A 44 79.22 47.18 25.61
CA LYS A 44 78.22 47.05 24.53
C LYS A 44 78.14 45.63 23.98
N VAL A 45 79.28 44.97 23.74
CA VAL A 45 79.31 43.57 23.29
C VAL A 45 78.71 42.64 24.34
N ALA A 46 78.95 42.89 25.63
CA ALA A 46 78.32 42.12 26.71
C ALA A 46 76.80 42.36 26.78
N GLU A 47 76.35 43.61 26.62
CA GLU A 47 74.92 43.97 26.63
C GLU A 47 74.18 43.45 25.40
N GLU A 48 74.73 43.64 24.20
CA GLU A 48 74.20 43.10 22.94
C GLU A 48 74.20 41.57 22.95
N GLY A 49 75.24 40.94 23.51
CA GLY A 49 75.30 39.48 23.70
C GLY A 49 74.20 38.97 24.65
N ALA A 50 73.96 39.67 25.77
CA ALA A 50 72.89 39.33 26.70
C ALA A 50 71.49 39.56 26.08
N ALA A 51 71.31 40.63 25.29
CA ALA A 51 70.07 40.90 24.57
C ALA A 51 69.81 39.85 23.48
N ALA A 52 70.84 39.46 22.72
CA ALA A 52 70.75 38.42 21.70
C ALA A 52 70.41 37.05 22.30
N GLU A 53 71.05 36.66 23.41
CA GLU A 53 70.72 35.40 24.12
C GLU A 53 69.27 35.42 24.64
N ARG A 54 68.80 36.57 25.16
CA ARG A 54 67.41 36.72 25.62
C ARG A 54 66.43 36.49 24.48
N VAL A 55 66.61 37.18 23.35
CA VAL A 55 65.75 37.06 22.16
C VAL A 55 65.79 35.63 21.62
N PHE A 56 66.98 35.02 21.50
CA PHE A 56 67.12 33.65 21.04
C PHE A 56 66.39 32.65 21.96
N SER A 57 66.48 32.85 23.28
CA SER A 57 65.76 32.02 24.26
C SER A 57 64.23 32.17 24.14
N GLU A 58 63.75 33.38 23.85
CA GLU A 58 62.32 33.69 23.66
C GLU A 58 61.81 33.09 22.34
N GLU A 59 62.55 33.22 21.24
CA GLU A 59 62.22 32.59 19.95
C GLU A 59 62.23 31.05 20.05
N LYS A 60 63.19 30.46 20.74
CA LYS A 60 63.21 29.00 20.96
C LYS A 60 61.98 28.52 21.74
N LYS A 61 61.58 29.27 22.78
CA LYS A 61 60.32 29.02 23.52
C LYS A 61 59.10 29.20 22.62
N PHE A 62 59.09 30.23 21.77
CA PHE A 62 58.01 30.47 20.81
C PHE A 62 57.87 29.32 19.83
N CYS A 63 58.96 28.89 19.17
CA CYS A 63 58.97 27.75 18.26
C CYS A 63 58.49 26.46 18.94
N SER A 64 58.93 26.20 20.18
CA SER A 64 58.49 25.05 20.95
C SER A 64 56.98 25.09 21.28
N LYS A 65 56.46 26.26 21.72
CA LYS A 65 55.03 26.45 21.97
C LYS A 65 54.21 26.28 20.70
N ARG A 66 54.59 26.97 19.61
CA ARG A 66 53.94 26.91 18.30
C ARG A 66 53.90 25.48 17.76
N SER A 67 55.01 24.74 17.86
CA SER A 67 55.09 23.34 17.42
C SER A 67 54.13 22.44 18.23
N ARG A 68 54.03 22.66 19.54
CA ARG A 68 53.10 21.91 20.39
C ARG A 68 51.64 22.25 20.10
N GLU A 69 51.31 23.53 19.96
CA GLU A 69 49.96 24.00 19.61
C GLU A 69 49.51 23.44 18.25
N LEU A 70 50.39 23.49 17.25
CA LEU A 70 50.08 22.94 15.93
C LEU A 70 49.86 21.43 15.97
N ARG A 71 50.67 20.71 16.76
CA ARG A 71 50.49 19.25 16.93
C ARG A 71 49.16 18.92 17.61
N HIS A 72 48.80 19.62 18.68
CA HIS A 72 47.50 19.44 19.33
C HIS A 72 46.35 19.74 18.38
N SER A 73 46.44 20.83 17.62
CA SER A 73 45.43 21.15 16.61
C SER A 73 45.34 20.08 15.50
N HIS A 74 46.46 19.48 15.11
CA HIS A 74 46.45 18.36 14.16
C HIS A 74 45.76 17.13 14.75
N ASP A 75 46.10 16.75 15.98
CA ASP A 75 45.49 15.62 16.67
C ASP A 75 43.98 15.83 16.87
N ASP A 76 43.56 17.06 17.22
CA ASP A 76 42.15 17.44 17.31
C ASP A 76 41.43 17.37 15.95
N MET A 77 42.06 17.88 14.88
CA MET A 77 41.50 17.78 13.51
C MET A 77 41.40 16.33 13.03
N GLN A 78 42.37 15.48 13.37
CA GLN A 78 42.34 14.06 13.02
C GLN A 78 41.22 13.33 13.77
N ALA A 79 41.03 13.62 15.06
CA ALA A 79 39.92 13.06 15.83
C ALA A 79 38.55 13.49 15.27
N GLU A 80 38.42 14.75 14.84
CA GLU A 80 37.20 15.24 14.19
C GLU A 80 36.98 14.58 12.82
N GLN A 81 38.04 14.34 12.04
CA GLN A 81 37.94 13.58 10.78
C GLN A 81 37.42 12.16 11.03
N GLU A 82 37.99 11.44 11.99
CA GLU A 82 37.55 10.07 12.34
C GLU A 82 36.08 10.05 12.78
N ARG A 83 35.64 11.10 13.48
CA ARG A 83 34.23 11.26 13.88
C ARG A 83 33.31 11.50 12.69
N GLN A 84 33.69 12.39 11.78
CA GLN A 84 32.93 12.66 10.56
C GLN A 84 32.86 11.44 9.64
N ASP A 85 33.93 10.66 9.54
CA ASP A 85 33.94 9.40 8.78
C ASP A 85 33.00 8.35 9.41
N ALA A 86 32.93 8.29 10.75
CA ALA A 86 31.97 7.43 11.45
C ALA A 86 30.52 7.87 11.20
N ASP A 87 30.23 9.17 11.29
CA ASP A 87 28.90 9.73 11.03
C ASP A 87 28.49 9.51 9.57
N LEU A 88 29.41 9.66 8.61
CA LEU A 88 29.19 9.38 7.19
C LEU A 88 28.86 7.90 6.97
N SER A 89 29.61 7.00 7.62
CA SER A 89 29.33 5.56 7.54
C SER A 89 27.94 5.22 8.09
N GLN A 90 27.55 5.82 9.23
CA GLN A 90 26.21 5.66 9.78
C GLN A 90 25.14 6.18 8.83
N ALA A 91 25.31 7.39 8.28
CA ALA A 91 24.37 7.97 7.33
C ALA A 91 24.22 7.12 6.06
N GLN A 92 25.29 6.48 5.58
CA GLN A 92 25.24 5.54 4.45
C GLN A 92 24.43 4.27 4.78
N LEU A 93 24.59 3.71 5.99
CA LEU A 93 23.80 2.57 6.45
C LEU A 93 22.32 2.91 6.57
N GLU A 94 22.01 4.08 7.13
CA GLU A 94 20.64 4.60 7.22
C GLU A 94 20.04 4.81 5.82
N LEU A 95 20.78 5.44 4.90
CA LEU A 95 20.34 5.63 3.51
C LEU A 95 20.01 4.30 2.82
N ALA A 96 20.87 3.29 2.98
CA ALA A 96 20.63 1.96 2.42
C ALA A 96 19.38 1.31 3.03
N SER A 97 19.21 1.44 4.36
CA SER A 97 18.03 0.93 5.06
C SER A 97 16.74 1.62 4.59
N TRP A 98 16.74 2.95 4.46
CA TRP A 98 15.59 3.72 3.97
C TRP A 98 15.27 3.39 2.51
N SER A 99 16.29 3.22 1.66
CA SER A 99 16.10 2.81 0.26
C SER A 99 15.41 1.44 0.17
N SER A 100 15.88 0.46 0.95
CA SER A 100 15.22 -0.85 1.03
C SER A 100 13.77 -0.74 1.53
N LYS A 101 13.51 0.14 2.51
CA LYS A 101 12.17 0.33 3.06
C LYS A 101 11.22 0.94 2.03
N ILE A 102 11.69 1.90 1.24
CA ILE A 102 10.93 2.51 0.14
C ILE A 102 10.58 1.44 -0.91
N GLU A 103 11.53 0.61 -1.31
CA GLU A 103 11.28 -0.47 -2.28
C GLU A 103 10.26 -1.50 -1.76
N GLU A 104 10.38 -1.92 -0.50
CA GLU A 104 9.40 -2.80 0.14
C GLU A 104 8.00 -2.20 0.15
N LEU A 105 7.87 -0.94 0.58
CA LEU A 105 6.59 -0.25 0.66
C LEU A 105 5.97 -0.03 -0.73
N ALA A 106 6.78 0.34 -1.73
CA ALA A 106 6.33 0.51 -3.10
C ALA A 106 5.83 -0.81 -3.72
N ASN A 107 6.56 -1.91 -3.53
CA ASN A 107 6.15 -3.23 -3.99
C ASN A 107 4.88 -3.71 -3.29
N ALA A 108 4.78 -3.51 -1.97
CA ALA A 108 3.61 -3.87 -1.20
C ALA A 108 2.39 -3.01 -1.57
N PHE A 109 2.57 -1.73 -1.92
CA PHE A 109 1.50 -0.86 -2.42
C PHE A 109 1.01 -1.32 -3.80
N ALA A 110 1.92 -1.64 -4.71
CA ALA A 110 1.56 -2.13 -6.04
C ALA A 110 0.82 -3.48 -5.99
N SER A 111 1.21 -4.36 -5.06
CA SER A 111 0.48 -5.63 -4.81
C SER A 111 -0.93 -5.37 -4.31
N ASP A 112 -1.12 -4.50 -3.31
CA ASP A 112 -2.45 -4.18 -2.79
C ASP A 112 -3.35 -3.56 -3.87
N GLU A 113 -2.81 -2.67 -4.71
CA GLU A 113 -3.56 -2.05 -5.81
C GLU A 113 -4.03 -3.10 -6.83
N LYS A 114 -3.17 -4.09 -7.11
CA LYS A 114 -3.53 -5.22 -7.97
C LYS A 114 -4.61 -6.08 -7.33
N ASP A 115 -4.45 -6.45 -6.07
CA ASP A 115 -5.42 -7.27 -5.33
C ASP A 115 -6.79 -6.59 -5.24
N LEU A 116 -6.81 -5.26 -5.07
CA LEU A 116 -8.05 -4.48 -5.05
C LEU A 116 -8.75 -4.53 -6.42
N LYS A 117 -8.02 -4.34 -7.52
CA LYS A 117 -8.58 -4.44 -8.88
C LYS A 117 -9.10 -5.84 -9.19
N GLU A 118 -8.34 -6.87 -8.84
CA GLU A 118 -8.77 -8.27 -9.03
C GLU A 118 -10.03 -8.59 -8.21
N ALA A 119 -10.11 -8.09 -6.98
CA ALA A 119 -11.31 -8.24 -6.15
C ALA A 119 -12.52 -7.49 -6.74
N GLU A 120 -12.34 -6.28 -7.27
CA GLU A 120 -13.39 -5.51 -7.94
C GLU A 120 -13.89 -6.21 -9.21
N ASP A 121 -12.98 -6.72 -10.04
CA ASP A 121 -13.31 -7.47 -11.25
C ASP A 121 -14.06 -8.77 -10.93
N LEU A 122 -13.64 -9.49 -9.88
CA LEU A 122 -14.33 -10.69 -9.43
C LEU A 122 -15.73 -10.35 -8.92
N ARG A 123 -15.87 -9.30 -8.11
CA ARG A 123 -17.18 -8.84 -7.60
C ARG A 123 -18.12 -8.44 -8.75
N PHE A 124 -17.61 -7.78 -9.78
CA PHE A 124 -18.39 -7.44 -10.96
C PHE A 124 -18.89 -8.68 -11.72
N LYS A 125 -18.05 -9.71 -11.86
CA LYS A 125 -18.44 -10.99 -12.48
C LYS A 125 -19.45 -11.73 -11.63
N ASP A 126 -19.20 -11.85 -10.32
CA ASP A 126 -20.08 -12.53 -9.38
C ASP A 126 -21.45 -11.85 -9.30
N ALA A 127 -21.51 -10.51 -9.33
CA ALA A 127 -22.77 -9.76 -9.36
C ALA A 127 -23.60 -10.05 -10.62
N LYS A 128 -22.94 -10.22 -11.78
CA LYS A 128 -23.63 -10.60 -13.02
C LYS A 128 -24.19 -12.02 -12.94
N VAL A 129 -23.37 -12.96 -12.49
CA VAL A 129 -23.79 -14.37 -12.31
C VAL A 129 -24.95 -14.44 -11.31
N PHE A 130 -24.87 -13.70 -10.21
CA PHE A 130 -25.96 -13.59 -9.23
C PHE A 130 -27.24 -13.02 -9.86
N ALA A 131 -27.16 -11.90 -10.60
CA ALA A 131 -28.34 -11.28 -11.20
C ALA A 131 -29.03 -12.21 -12.22
N GLU A 132 -28.25 -12.95 -13.02
CA GLU A 132 -28.77 -13.95 -13.95
C GLU A 132 -29.42 -15.14 -13.21
N ALA A 133 -28.76 -15.66 -12.17
CA ALA A 133 -29.27 -16.75 -11.35
C ALA A 133 -30.53 -16.36 -10.56
N GLU A 134 -30.54 -15.17 -9.94
CA GLU A 134 -31.69 -14.63 -9.21
C GLU A 134 -32.88 -14.47 -10.14
N LYS A 135 -32.67 -13.87 -11.32
CA LYS A 135 -33.74 -13.69 -12.32
C LYS A 135 -34.31 -15.04 -12.79
N GLY A 136 -33.46 -16.02 -13.06
CA GLY A 136 -33.90 -17.35 -13.48
C GLY A 136 -34.73 -18.05 -12.40
N LEU A 137 -34.26 -17.99 -11.15
CA LEU A 137 -34.92 -18.64 -10.03
C LEU A 137 -36.17 -17.88 -9.56
N SER A 138 -36.21 -16.56 -9.65
CA SER A 138 -37.42 -15.78 -9.35
C SER A 138 -38.51 -16.04 -10.40
N SER A 139 -38.16 -16.06 -11.69
CA SER A 139 -39.09 -16.40 -12.77
C SER A 139 -39.66 -17.81 -12.61
N THR A 140 -38.82 -18.74 -12.16
CA THR A 140 -39.20 -20.10 -11.79
C THR A 140 -40.22 -20.11 -10.66
N VAL A 141 -39.95 -19.41 -9.56
CA VAL A 141 -40.86 -19.32 -8.41
C VAL A 141 -42.20 -18.74 -8.85
N ASP A 142 -42.20 -17.67 -9.64
CA ASP A 142 -43.42 -17.06 -10.16
C ASP A 142 -44.22 -18.01 -11.07
N ALA A 143 -43.54 -18.81 -11.89
CA ALA A 143 -44.19 -19.80 -12.75
C ALA A 143 -44.82 -20.95 -11.95
N LEU A 144 -44.11 -21.44 -10.93
CA LEU A 144 -44.62 -22.46 -10.01
C LEU A 144 -45.82 -21.93 -9.21
N ASP A 145 -45.77 -20.69 -8.73
CA ASP A 145 -46.85 -20.09 -7.94
C ASP A 145 -48.11 -19.88 -8.80
N ARG A 146 -47.94 -19.44 -10.06
CA ARG A 146 -49.04 -19.41 -11.03
C ARG A 146 -49.62 -20.79 -11.30
N ALA A 147 -48.79 -21.81 -11.50
CA ALA A 147 -49.26 -23.16 -11.77
C ALA A 147 -50.03 -23.76 -10.57
N VAL A 148 -49.52 -23.59 -9.36
CA VAL A 148 -50.22 -23.98 -8.12
C VAL A 148 -51.53 -23.22 -7.98
N GLY A 149 -51.55 -21.91 -8.28
CA GLY A 149 -52.75 -21.07 -8.24
C GLY A 149 -53.84 -21.54 -9.21
N ILE A 150 -53.48 -21.84 -10.47
CA ILE A 150 -54.41 -22.35 -11.49
C ILE A 150 -54.97 -23.71 -11.06
N LEU A 151 -54.10 -24.66 -10.69
CA LEU A 151 -54.53 -26.00 -10.28
C LEU A 151 -55.39 -25.97 -9.01
N GLY A 152 -55.06 -25.11 -8.05
CA GLY A 152 -55.86 -24.92 -6.84
C GLY A 152 -57.23 -24.27 -7.11
N HIS A 153 -57.30 -23.35 -8.07
CA HIS A 153 -58.57 -22.77 -8.52
C HIS A 153 -59.46 -23.81 -9.22
N GLU A 154 -58.89 -24.58 -10.16
CA GLU A 154 -59.55 -25.68 -10.86
C GLU A 154 -60.08 -26.74 -9.87
N GLN A 155 -59.29 -27.12 -8.88
CA GLN A 155 -59.71 -28.09 -7.85
C GLN A 155 -60.92 -27.62 -7.04
N ARG A 156 -60.98 -26.33 -6.69
CA ARG A 156 -62.13 -25.73 -5.99
C ARG A 156 -63.39 -25.73 -6.87
N ARG A 157 -63.24 -25.42 -8.16
CA ARG A 157 -64.33 -25.46 -9.15
C ARG A 157 -64.90 -26.88 -9.31
N ALA A 158 -64.03 -27.89 -9.37
CA ALA A 158 -64.40 -29.31 -9.41
C ALA A 158 -65.01 -29.86 -8.10
N ALA A 159 -64.77 -29.19 -6.96
CA ALA A 159 -65.41 -29.52 -5.69
C ALA A 159 -66.82 -28.93 -5.57
N GLN A 160 -67.11 -27.83 -6.28
CA GLN A 160 -68.39 -27.11 -6.26
C GLN A 160 -69.41 -27.60 -7.30
N GLY A 161 -69.16 -28.73 -7.97
CA GLY A 161 -70.13 -29.37 -8.88
C GLY A 161 -70.00 -29.00 -10.36
N GLY A 162 -68.91 -28.34 -10.78
CA GLY A 162 -68.58 -28.20 -12.21
C GLY A 162 -68.22 -29.56 -12.82
N SER A 163 -68.81 -29.90 -13.98
CA SER A 163 -68.66 -31.20 -14.64
C SER A 163 -67.20 -31.60 -14.83
N LEU A 164 -66.77 -32.63 -14.11
CA LEU A 164 -65.43 -33.23 -14.22
C LEU A 164 -65.23 -33.97 -15.56
N LEU A 165 -66.30 -34.22 -16.32
CA LEU A 165 -66.27 -34.91 -17.61
C LEU A 165 -65.68 -34.06 -18.74
N GLN A 166 -65.69 -32.72 -18.60
CA GLN A 166 -64.94 -31.85 -19.52
C GLN A 166 -63.43 -31.92 -19.31
N MET A 167 -62.95 -32.54 -18.22
CA MET A 167 -61.53 -32.68 -17.91
C MET A 167 -60.88 -33.89 -18.61
N GLU A 168 -61.68 -34.91 -18.99
CA GLU A 168 -61.22 -36.04 -19.80
C GLU A 168 -61.10 -35.68 -21.29
N GLU A 169 -61.98 -34.82 -21.82
CA GLU A 169 -61.86 -34.29 -23.20
C GLU A 169 -60.86 -33.11 -23.31
N ASN A 170 -60.66 -32.33 -22.25
CA ASN A 170 -59.81 -31.14 -22.26
C ASN A 170 -58.65 -31.27 -21.26
N GLY A 171 -57.64 -32.09 -21.57
CA GLY A 171 -56.34 -32.06 -20.87
C GLY A 171 -55.59 -30.71 -20.96
N THR A 172 -56.20 -29.68 -21.53
CA THR A 172 -55.64 -28.37 -21.83
C THR A 172 -55.16 -27.57 -20.62
N PRO A 173 -55.85 -27.48 -19.44
CA PRO A 173 -55.36 -26.64 -18.34
C PRO A 173 -54.19 -27.26 -17.58
N ILE A 174 -54.12 -28.60 -17.50
CA ILE A 174 -52.97 -29.31 -16.92
C ILE A 174 -51.77 -29.22 -17.86
N VAL A 175 -51.99 -29.38 -19.17
CA VAL A 175 -50.94 -29.23 -20.19
C VAL A 175 -50.50 -27.77 -20.32
N GLU A 176 -51.38 -26.78 -20.17
CA GLU A 176 -51.00 -25.36 -20.12
C GLU A 176 -50.21 -25.03 -18.85
N ALA A 177 -50.59 -25.55 -17.68
CA ALA A 177 -49.83 -25.36 -16.45
C ALA A 177 -48.43 -26.02 -16.53
N LEU A 178 -48.35 -27.25 -17.08
CA LEU A 178 -47.08 -27.93 -17.34
C LEU A 178 -46.26 -27.25 -18.44
N SER A 179 -46.88 -26.76 -19.50
CA SER A 179 -46.23 -26.01 -20.58
C SER A 179 -45.73 -24.66 -20.08
N ALA A 180 -46.47 -23.97 -19.20
CA ALA A 180 -46.02 -22.73 -18.56
C ALA A 180 -44.86 -22.97 -17.59
N ILE A 181 -44.79 -24.13 -16.93
CA ILE A 181 -43.62 -24.53 -16.13
C ILE A 181 -42.43 -24.87 -17.03
N VAL A 182 -42.63 -25.59 -18.15
CA VAL A 182 -41.56 -25.99 -19.07
C VAL A 182 -41.02 -24.81 -19.90
N GLU A 183 -41.87 -23.87 -20.31
CA GLU A 183 -41.49 -22.65 -21.01
C GLU A 183 -40.78 -21.64 -20.10
N ALA A 184 -41.16 -21.61 -18.81
CA ALA A 184 -40.51 -20.74 -17.83
C ALA A 184 -39.16 -21.29 -17.32
N TYR A 185 -38.80 -22.54 -17.62
CA TYR A 185 -37.78 -23.24 -16.84
C TYR A 185 -36.82 -24.11 -17.66
N GLY A 186 -35.53 -23.78 -17.57
CA GLY A 186 -34.41 -24.75 -17.68
C GLY A 186 -34.16 -25.46 -16.34
N VAL A 187 -35.01 -26.43 -15.99
CA VAL A 187 -34.94 -27.14 -14.69
C VAL A 187 -33.73 -28.07 -14.58
N LYS A 188 -33.23 -28.29 -13.36
CA LYS A 188 -32.37 -29.42 -13.01
C LYS A 188 -32.99 -30.73 -13.55
N VAL A 189 -32.14 -31.60 -14.09
CA VAL A 189 -32.51 -32.81 -14.85
C VAL A 189 -33.47 -33.74 -14.08
N ASP A 190 -33.40 -33.77 -12.76
CA ASP A 190 -34.19 -34.71 -11.94
C ASP A 190 -35.67 -34.32 -11.83
N ASP A 191 -35.99 -33.04 -11.66
CA ASP A 191 -37.38 -32.56 -11.62
C ASP A 191 -38.02 -32.63 -13.01
N GLN A 192 -37.22 -32.46 -14.07
CA GLN A 192 -37.64 -32.62 -15.46
C GLN A 192 -38.05 -34.07 -15.75
N ARG A 193 -37.32 -35.05 -15.18
CA ARG A 193 -37.68 -36.48 -15.27
C ARG A 193 -38.96 -36.79 -14.51
N GLN A 194 -39.17 -36.20 -13.34
CA GLN A 194 -40.42 -36.40 -12.59
C GLN A 194 -41.62 -35.79 -13.33
N LEU A 195 -41.48 -34.59 -13.90
CA LEU A 195 -42.51 -33.95 -14.71
C LEU A 195 -42.81 -34.71 -16.01
N GLN A 196 -41.78 -35.22 -16.70
CA GLN A 196 -41.96 -36.06 -17.89
C GLN A 196 -42.59 -37.41 -17.55
N ALA A 197 -42.21 -38.05 -16.44
CA ALA A 197 -42.82 -39.29 -15.98
C ALA A 197 -44.30 -39.08 -15.62
N LEU A 198 -44.65 -37.95 -15.00
CA LEU A 198 -46.03 -37.55 -14.74
C LEU A 198 -46.82 -37.29 -16.03
N LEU A 199 -46.23 -36.58 -17.00
CA LEU A 199 -46.86 -36.31 -18.30
C LEU A 199 -47.07 -37.59 -19.12
N GLN A 200 -46.13 -38.54 -19.08
CA GLN A 200 -46.26 -39.84 -19.72
C GLN A 200 -47.33 -40.70 -19.04
N GLY A 201 -47.40 -40.70 -17.71
CA GLY A 201 -48.47 -41.36 -16.96
C GLY A 201 -49.85 -40.77 -17.24
N LEU A 202 -49.95 -39.48 -17.55
CA LEU A 202 -51.20 -38.83 -18.00
C LEU A 202 -51.58 -39.20 -19.44
N ARG A 203 -50.61 -39.39 -20.35
CA ARG A 203 -50.86 -39.73 -21.76
C ARG A 203 -51.15 -41.21 -22.01
N ALA A 204 -50.54 -42.10 -21.24
CA ALA A 204 -50.70 -43.56 -21.40
C ALA A 204 -52.14 -44.06 -21.17
N GLU A 205 -53.01 -43.27 -20.54
CA GLU A 205 -54.43 -43.59 -20.36
C GLU A 205 -55.34 -43.00 -21.47
N THR A 206 -54.80 -42.18 -22.38
CA THR A 206 -55.57 -41.51 -23.45
C THR A 206 -55.47 -42.18 -24.82
N SER A 207 -54.59 -43.17 -24.99
CA SER A 207 -54.55 -44.01 -26.19
C SER A 207 -55.51 -45.19 -26.04
N GLU A 208 -56.64 -45.12 -26.72
CA GLU A 208 -57.71 -46.13 -26.75
C GLU A 208 -57.34 -47.48 -27.40
N GLU A 209 -56.07 -47.73 -27.73
CA GLU A 209 -55.64 -49.00 -28.35
C GLU A 209 -54.82 -49.86 -27.37
N GLU A 210 -55.45 -50.28 -26.27
CA GLU A 210 -55.16 -51.52 -25.51
C GLU A 210 -56.25 -51.71 -24.43
N ALA A 211 -57.52 -51.60 -24.84
CA ALA A 211 -58.69 -51.61 -23.96
C ALA A 211 -59.10 -52.99 -23.41
N GLU A 212 -58.25 -54.02 -23.49
CA GLU A 212 -58.61 -55.38 -23.04
C GLU A 212 -57.99 -55.79 -21.70
N ASP A 213 -56.92 -55.16 -21.22
CA ASP A 213 -56.30 -55.50 -19.92
C ASP A 213 -56.77 -54.64 -18.74
N ALA A 214 -57.57 -53.60 -18.98
CA ALA A 214 -58.11 -52.73 -17.93
C ALA A 214 -59.28 -53.34 -17.13
N ALA A 215 -59.79 -54.51 -17.54
CA ALA A 215 -60.87 -55.22 -16.84
C ALA A 215 -60.38 -56.12 -15.67
N LEU A 216 -59.05 -56.34 -15.53
CA LEU A 216 -58.49 -57.22 -14.50
C LEU A 216 -57.98 -56.49 -13.24
N ASN A 217 -58.16 -55.16 -13.12
CA ASN A 217 -57.81 -54.43 -11.90
C ASN A 217 -59.01 -54.06 -11.01
N THR A 218 -60.24 -54.46 -11.40
CA THR A 218 -61.44 -54.24 -10.59
C THR A 218 -61.78 -55.41 -9.64
N ALA A 219 -60.91 -56.42 -9.53
CA ALA A 219 -61.16 -57.61 -8.70
C ALA A 219 -60.67 -57.52 -7.24
N PHE A 220 -59.95 -56.45 -6.85
CA PHE A 220 -59.37 -56.31 -5.50
C PHE A 220 -59.88 -55.12 -4.67
N GLY A 221 -61.00 -54.48 -5.07
CA GLY A 221 -61.63 -53.44 -4.24
C GLY A 221 -60.79 -52.17 -4.04
N VAL A 222 -59.84 -51.91 -4.92
CA VAL A 222 -59.13 -50.62 -4.97
C VAL A 222 -59.86 -49.75 -5.99
N GLU A 223 -60.51 -48.68 -5.52
CA GLU A 223 -61.11 -47.68 -6.41
C GLU A 223 -60.09 -47.20 -7.44
N PRO A 224 -60.49 -46.99 -8.71
CA PRO A 224 -59.61 -46.35 -9.68
C PRO A 224 -59.21 -45.00 -9.07
N ALA A 225 -57.92 -44.71 -9.03
CA ALA A 225 -57.42 -43.43 -8.53
C ALA A 225 -58.06 -42.29 -9.35
N THR A 226 -59.18 -41.76 -8.85
CA THR A 226 -59.97 -40.74 -9.55
C THR A 226 -59.07 -39.55 -9.87
N SER A 227 -59.33 -38.86 -10.98
CA SER A 227 -58.59 -37.66 -11.41
C SER A 227 -58.41 -36.61 -10.28
N LYS A 228 -59.34 -36.58 -9.30
CA LYS A 228 -59.27 -35.80 -8.05
C LYS A 228 -58.15 -36.19 -7.06
N SER A 229 -57.72 -37.45 -7.05
CA SER A 229 -56.60 -37.92 -6.23
C SER A 229 -55.26 -37.54 -6.89
N ARG A 230 -55.18 -37.71 -8.22
CA ARG A 230 -54.00 -37.36 -9.04
C ARG A 230 -53.70 -35.86 -9.05
N SER A 231 -54.72 -35.02 -9.22
CA SER A 231 -54.60 -33.55 -9.14
C SER A 231 -54.18 -33.07 -7.75
N ARG A 232 -54.67 -33.69 -6.67
CA ARG A 232 -54.20 -33.42 -5.29
C ARG A 232 -52.72 -33.76 -5.10
N HIS A 233 -52.28 -34.90 -5.61
CA HIS A 233 -50.88 -35.31 -5.53
C HIS A 233 -49.96 -34.37 -6.32
N LEU A 234 -50.34 -34.00 -7.55
CA LEU A 234 -49.60 -33.05 -8.39
C LEU A 234 -49.45 -31.67 -7.72
N ILE A 235 -50.53 -31.15 -7.12
CA ILE A 235 -50.48 -29.89 -6.36
C ILE A 235 -49.54 -30.04 -5.16
N GLY A 236 -49.52 -31.18 -4.48
CA GLY A 236 -48.58 -31.47 -3.40
C GLY A 236 -47.12 -31.40 -3.86
N VAL A 237 -46.79 -32.08 -4.96
CA VAL A 237 -45.44 -32.08 -5.54
C VAL A 237 -45.03 -30.67 -6.00
N LEU A 238 -45.92 -29.93 -6.68
CA LEU A 238 -45.63 -28.56 -7.12
C LEU A 238 -45.42 -27.59 -5.96
N ASN A 239 -46.17 -27.72 -4.87
CA ASN A 239 -45.93 -26.93 -3.65
C ASN A 239 -44.58 -27.27 -3.02
N GLU A 240 -44.19 -28.54 -2.98
CA GLU A 240 -42.89 -28.95 -2.45
C GLU A 240 -41.72 -28.39 -3.30
N ILE A 241 -41.86 -28.41 -4.63
CA ILE A 241 -40.87 -27.81 -5.54
C ILE A 241 -40.85 -26.28 -5.39
N LEU A 242 -42.01 -25.64 -5.22
CA LEU A 242 -42.12 -24.20 -4.97
C LEU A 242 -41.42 -23.79 -3.67
N GLU A 243 -41.66 -24.52 -2.58
CA GLU A 243 -41.00 -24.27 -1.29
C GLU A 243 -39.48 -24.47 -1.40
N LYS A 244 -39.03 -25.50 -2.10
CA LYS A 244 -37.60 -25.70 -2.40
C LYS A 244 -37.01 -24.55 -3.23
N ALA A 245 -37.68 -24.11 -4.29
CA ALA A 245 -37.20 -23.02 -5.15
C ALA A 245 -37.16 -21.67 -4.40
N GLN A 246 -38.16 -21.38 -3.56
CA GLN A 246 -38.15 -20.22 -2.66
C GLN A 246 -37.01 -20.30 -1.65
N GLY A 247 -36.77 -21.49 -1.08
CA GLY A 247 -35.63 -21.74 -0.20
C GLY A 247 -34.28 -21.53 -0.89
N GLU A 248 -34.10 -22.03 -2.11
CA GLU A 248 -32.90 -21.80 -2.93
C GLU A 248 -32.72 -20.30 -3.26
N LEU A 249 -33.80 -19.57 -3.54
CA LEU A 249 -33.76 -18.12 -3.81
C LEU A 249 -33.31 -17.32 -2.59
N GLU A 250 -33.87 -17.63 -1.43
CA GLU A 250 -33.48 -16.98 -0.16
C GLU A 250 -32.03 -17.30 0.19
N GLN A 251 -31.59 -18.55 0.01
CA GLN A 251 -30.20 -18.94 0.20
C GLN A 251 -29.26 -18.22 -0.77
N LEU A 252 -29.63 -18.08 -2.04
CA LEU A 252 -28.86 -17.36 -3.05
C LEU A 252 -28.70 -15.89 -2.67
N ARG A 253 -29.80 -15.22 -2.29
CA ARG A 253 -29.79 -13.82 -1.81
C ARG A 253 -28.97 -13.65 -0.54
N GLY A 254 -29.14 -14.54 0.43
CA GLY A 254 -28.39 -14.52 1.68
C GLY A 254 -26.90 -14.83 1.49
N LYS A 255 -26.53 -15.61 0.46
CA LYS A 255 -25.12 -15.79 0.07
C LYS A 255 -24.56 -14.51 -0.54
N GLU A 256 -25.25 -13.92 -1.50
CA GLU A 256 -24.85 -12.66 -2.13
C GLU A 256 -24.64 -11.54 -1.10
N GLN A 257 -25.53 -11.39 -0.12
CA GLN A 257 -25.38 -10.38 0.92
C GLN A 257 -24.13 -10.59 1.79
N ARG A 258 -23.79 -11.85 2.10
CA ARG A 258 -22.56 -12.20 2.83
C ARG A 258 -21.31 -11.95 1.99
N ASP A 259 -21.37 -12.30 0.70
CA ASP A 259 -20.27 -12.11 -0.24
C ASP A 259 -20.02 -10.60 -0.48
N LEU A 260 -21.07 -9.79 -0.61
CA LEU A 260 -21.00 -8.33 -0.68
C LEU A 260 -20.36 -7.73 0.58
N HIS A 261 -20.84 -8.12 1.76
CA HIS A 261 -20.29 -7.60 3.01
C HIS A 261 -18.81 -7.98 3.19
N SER A 262 -18.44 -9.22 2.85
CA SER A 262 -17.05 -9.69 2.90
C SER A 262 -16.16 -8.92 1.92
N PHE A 263 -16.68 -8.61 0.73
CA PHE A 263 -15.99 -7.78 -0.25
C PHE A 263 -15.79 -6.34 0.23
N GLU A 264 -16.82 -5.71 0.81
CA GLU A 264 -16.72 -4.34 1.36
C GLU A 264 -15.66 -4.23 2.46
N LEU A 265 -15.66 -5.20 3.40
CA LEU A 265 -14.64 -5.27 4.45
C LEU A 265 -13.23 -5.44 3.87
N ARG A 266 -13.07 -6.30 2.85
CA ARG A 266 -11.78 -6.51 2.20
C ARG A 266 -11.32 -5.27 1.44
N LYS A 267 -12.24 -4.60 0.74
CA LYS A 267 -11.97 -3.36 0.01
C LYS A 267 -11.55 -2.24 0.95
N GLN A 268 -12.25 -2.08 2.07
CA GLN A 268 -11.88 -1.09 3.09
C GLN A 268 -10.50 -1.41 3.69
N SER A 269 -10.26 -2.65 4.08
CA SER A 269 -8.97 -3.08 4.63
C SER A 269 -7.81 -2.81 3.66
N LEU A 270 -7.97 -3.12 2.38
CA LEU A 270 -6.95 -2.82 1.36
C LEU A 270 -6.78 -1.31 1.14
N ALA A 271 -7.87 -0.54 1.10
CA ALA A 271 -7.80 0.91 0.96
C ALA A 271 -7.07 1.58 2.14
N ASP A 272 -7.33 1.12 3.37
CA ASP A 272 -6.67 1.60 4.57
C ASP A 272 -5.18 1.22 4.59
N GLN A 273 -4.84 0.00 4.18
CA GLN A 273 -3.44 -0.44 4.05
C GLN A 273 -2.69 0.40 3.01
N MET A 274 -3.30 0.65 1.85
CA MET A 274 -2.72 1.51 0.82
C MET A 274 -2.55 2.95 1.30
N ALA A 275 -3.53 3.50 2.02
CA ALA A 275 -3.44 4.85 2.58
C ALA A 275 -2.33 4.97 3.64
N PHE A 276 -2.17 3.95 4.49
CA PHE A 276 -1.09 3.86 5.46
C PHE A 276 0.28 3.79 4.77
N LYS A 277 0.46 2.84 3.83
CA LYS A 277 1.69 2.68 3.06
C LYS A 277 2.07 3.96 2.30
N LYS A 278 1.07 4.67 1.74
CA LYS A 278 1.28 5.95 1.05
C LYS A 278 1.69 7.08 1.98
N ARG A 279 1.26 7.06 3.25
CA ARG A 279 1.68 8.05 4.26
C ARG A 279 3.08 7.76 4.79
N ASP A 280 3.46 6.48 4.83
CA ASP A 280 4.77 6.04 5.29
C ASP A 280 5.86 6.19 4.22
N LEU A 281 5.47 6.31 2.94
CA LEU A 281 6.32 6.71 1.80
C LEU A 281 6.49 8.23 1.74
#